data_AF-A0A0N1ICE4-F1
#
_entry.id   AF-A0A0N1ICE4-F1
#
_cell.length_a   1.000
_cell.length_b   1.000
_cell.length_c   1.000
_cell.angle_alpha   90.00
_cell.angle_beta   90.00
_cell.angle_gamma   90.00
#
_symmetry.space_group_name_H-M   'P 1'
#
loop_
_entity.id
_entity.type
_entity.pdbx_description
1 polymer ?
#
loop_
_entity_poly.entity_id
_entity_poly.type
_entity_poly.pdbx_seq_one_letter_code
_entity_poly.pdbx_strand_id
1 'polypeptide(L)'
;MAAVQGPPGKQWPVRPGVQHQNSHNTGNLTLNRTINLYPLTNYTFGTKEPLFEKDASVPARFQRMREEFVKIGMRRTIGSLKMIKDRHWLTTTTLERRRTSASYRVRHSTTQRQLSLPVWYMRQSVEGVLLVHEHGLPHVLLLQLGTAFFKLPGGELNPGEDEIEGLKRLLTETLGRQDGVKQEWVIEDTIGNWWRPNFEPPQYPYIPPHITKPKEHKRLFLVQLQDRALFAVPKNYKLVAAPLFELYDNAQGYGPIISSLSQSLCRFNFVYM
;
A
#
# COMPACT_ATOMS: atom_id res chain seq x y z
N MET A 1 -41.62 -34.72 8.01
CA MET A 1 -41.67 -33.45 8.77
C MET A 1 -41.13 -33.67 10.17
N ALA A 2 -39.96 -33.13 10.48
CA ALA A 2 -39.49 -32.80 11.83
C ALA A 2 -38.20 -31.97 11.67
N ALA A 3 -38.28 -30.67 11.91
CA ALA A 3 -37.14 -29.76 11.90
C ALA A 3 -36.56 -29.66 13.32
N VAL A 4 -35.26 -29.92 13.45
CA VAL A 4 -34.51 -29.73 14.71
C VAL A 4 -34.17 -28.24 14.83
N GLN A 5 -34.74 -27.56 15.83
CA GLN A 5 -34.41 -26.17 16.15
C GLN A 5 -33.11 -26.13 16.97
N GLY A 6 -32.10 -25.40 16.48
CA GLY A 6 -30.89 -25.07 17.25
C GLY A 6 -31.14 -23.95 18.28
N PRO A 7 -30.32 -23.84 19.34
CA PRO A 7 -30.55 -22.90 20.44
C PRO A 7 -30.27 -21.45 20.02
N PRO A 8 -30.90 -20.45 20.68
CA PRO A 8 -30.85 -19.05 20.25
C PRO A 8 -29.55 -18.34 20.68
N GLY A 9 -28.95 -17.62 19.74
CA GLY A 9 -28.36 -16.28 19.93
C GLY A 9 -27.06 -16.13 20.73
N LYS A 10 -25.91 -16.19 20.04
CA LYS A 10 -24.72 -15.38 20.42
C LYS A 10 -24.44 -14.38 19.31
N GLN A 11 -24.76 -13.11 19.53
CA GLN A 11 -24.41 -12.01 18.64
C GLN A 11 -22.92 -11.69 18.77
N TRP A 12 -22.26 -11.50 17.63
CA TRP A 12 -20.88 -11.02 17.54
C TRP A 12 -20.82 -9.52 17.94
N PRO A 13 -19.77 -9.05 18.62
CA PRO A 13 -19.69 -7.66 19.05
C PRO A 13 -19.53 -6.72 17.84
N VAL A 14 -20.54 -5.88 17.62
CA VAL A 14 -20.53 -4.80 16.62
C VAL A 14 -19.84 -3.57 17.22
N ARG A 15 -18.90 -2.95 16.49
CA ARG A 15 -18.28 -1.68 16.90
C ARG A 15 -19.28 -0.53 16.71
N PRO A 16 -19.36 0.46 17.63
CA PRO A 16 -20.20 1.65 17.44
C PRO A 16 -19.78 2.41 16.17
N GLY A 17 -20.75 2.65 15.29
CA GLY A 17 -20.54 3.34 14.01
C GLY A 17 -20.22 4.83 14.21
N VAL A 18 -19.18 5.29 13.51
CA VAL A 18 -18.94 6.72 13.28
C VAL A 18 -19.90 7.16 12.19
N GLN A 19 -20.83 8.07 12.52
CA GLN A 19 -21.69 8.72 11.53
C GLN A 19 -20.83 9.66 10.68
N HIS A 20 -20.63 9.32 9.40
CA HIS A 20 -20.15 10.26 8.40
C HIS A 20 -21.35 10.98 7.79
N GLN A 21 -21.35 12.32 7.90
CA GLN A 21 -22.32 13.18 7.25
C GLN A 21 -22.16 13.12 5.72
N ASN A 22 -23.32 13.11 5.04
CA ASN A 22 -23.49 13.16 3.59
C ASN A 22 -22.71 14.30 2.94
N SER A 23 -22.00 14.01 1.83
CA SER A 23 -21.83 15.00 0.77
C SER A 23 -21.69 14.36 -0.62
N HIS A 24 -22.52 14.88 -1.52
CA HIS A 24 -22.52 14.82 -2.99
C HIS A 24 -22.95 13.54 -3.70
N ASN A 25 -24.06 13.70 -4.43
CA ASN A 25 -24.67 12.80 -5.40
C ASN A 25 -23.71 12.57 -6.59
N THR A 26 -22.85 11.56 -6.50
CA THR A 26 -22.23 10.91 -7.66
C THR A 26 -23.05 9.65 -7.93
N GLY A 27 -23.61 9.49 -9.13
CA GLY A 27 -24.31 8.26 -9.49
C GLY A 27 -23.42 7.05 -9.17
N ASN A 28 -24.01 5.96 -8.65
CA ASN A 28 -23.32 4.78 -8.14
C ASN A 28 -22.21 4.26 -9.10
N LEU A 29 -20.99 4.77 -8.96
CA LEU A 29 -19.76 4.29 -9.63
C LEU A 29 -19.31 2.93 -9.06
N THR A 30 -20.08 2.36 -8.12
CA THR A 30 -19.75 1.14 -7.39
C THR A 30 -20.21 -0.14 -8.08
N LEU A 31 -21.16 -0.06 -9.02
CA LEU A 31 -21.63 -1.19 -9.83
C LEU A 31 -21.25 -1.01 -11.30
N ASN A 32 -20.61 -2.02 -11.89
CA ASN A 32 -20.32 -2.13 -13.33
C ASN A 32 -19.57 -0.93 -13.93
N ARG A 33 -18.47 -0.52 -13.29
CA ARG A 33 -17.62 0.53 -13.85
C ARG A 33 -17.04 0.07 -15.19
N THR A 34 -17.29 0.86 -16.23
CA THR A 34 -16.79 0.61 -17.58
C THR A 34 -15.34 1.02 -17.72
N ILE A 35 -14.51 0.13 -18.22
CA ILE A 35 -13.07 0.33 -18.44
C ILE A 35 -12.76 0.02 -19.91
N ASN A 36 -12.14 0.97 -20.61
CA ASN A 36 -11.78 0.78 -22.01
C ASN A 36 -10.46 0.03 -22.09
N LEU A 37 -10.43 -1.07 -22.83
CA LEU A 37 -9.22 -1.79 -23.17
C LEU A 37 -8.91 -1.55 -24.64
N TYR A 38 -7.65 -1.34 -24.96
CA TYR A 38 -7.17 -1.21 -26.33
C TYR A 38 -6.28 -2.40 -26.71
N PRO A 39 -6.16 -2.72 -28.02
CA PRO A 39 -5.35 -3.83 -28.48
C PRO A 39 -3.89 -3.71 -28.04
N LEU A 40 -3.24 -4.82 -27.67
CA LEU A 40 -1.82 -4.87 -27.31
C LEU A 40 -0.93 -4.22 -28.39
N THR A 41 -1.29 -4.36 -29.67
CA THR A 41 -0.59 -3.78 -30.83
C THR A 41 -0.59 -2.25 -30.85
N ASN A 42 -1.46 -1.58 -30.10
CA ASN A 42 -1.48 -0.12 -29.98
C ASN A 42 -0.33 0.42 -29.11
N TYR A 43 0.30 -0.46 -28.33
CA TYR A 43 1.36 -0.10 -27.41
C TYR A 43 2.71 -0.50 -27.96
N THR A 44 3.67 0.42 -27.88
CA THR A 44 5.04 0.19 -28.33
C THR A 44 5.98 0.11 -27.15
N PHE A 45 6.94 -0.83 -27.22
CA PHE A 45 7.85 -1.12 -26.12
C PHE A 45 9.28 -0.75 -26.55
N GLY A 46 9.74 0.41 -26.09
CA GLY A 46 11.13 0.82 -26.20
C GLY A 46 11.95 0.30 -25.01
N THR A 47 13.28 0.39 -25.13
CA THR A 47 14.21 0.03 -24.04
C THR A 47 14.89 1.26 -23.47
N LYS A 48 15.12 1.29 -22.16
CA LYS A 48 15.94 2.31 -21.47
C LYS A 48 16.96 1.67 -20.53
N GLU A 49 17.75 2.50 -19.88
CA GLU A 49 18.78 2.03 -18.94
C GLU A 49 18.21 1.13 -17.82
N PRO A 50 18.98 0.12 -17.37
CA PRO A 50 18.54 -0.80 -16.34
C PRO A 50 18.08 -0.09 -15.05
N LEU A 51 17.03 -0.62 -14.44
CA LEU A 51 16.50 -0.13 -13.17
C LEU A 51 16.80 -1.16 -12.08
N PHE A 52 17.72 -0.83 -11.17
CA PHE A 52 18.11 -1.72 -10.09
C PHE A 52 17.18 -1.56 -8.88
N GLU A 53 16.86 -2.68 -8.24
CA GLU A 53 16.12 -2.70 -6.98
C GLU A 53 16.95 -2.05 -5.86
N LYS A 54 16.26 -1.42 -4.89
CA LYS A 54 16.92 -0.78 -3.74
C LYS A 54 17.70 -1.77 -2.87
N ASP A 55 17.22 -3.01 -2.79
CA ASP A 55 17.75 -4.04 -1.90
C ASP A 55 18.40 -5.15 -2.73
N ALA A 56 19.67 -5.47 -2.43
CA ALA A 56 20.42 -6.52 -3.14
C ALA A 56 19.90 -7.94 -2.86
N SER A 57 19.12 -8.13 -1.80
CA SER A 57 18.59 -9.44 -1.41
C SER A 57 17.33 -9.31 -0.53
N VAL A 58 16.57 -10.40 -0.43
CA VAL A 58 15.39 -10.49 0.44
C VAL A 58 15.73 -10.22 1.92
N PRO A 59 16.82 -10.77 2.50
CA PRO A 59 17.26 -10.42 3.84
C PRO A 59 17.56 -8.92 4.01
N ALA A 60 18.25 -8.30 3.04
CA ALA A 60 18.56 -6.87 3.08
C ALA A 60 17.27 -6.02 3.07
N ARG A 61 16.27 -6.41 2.26
CA ARG A 61 14.95 -5.76 2.23
C ARG A 61 14.27 -5.77 3.60
N PHE A 62 14.25 -6.92 4.29
CA PHE A 62 13.64 -7.03 5.61
C PHE A 62 14.44 -6.29 6.69
N GLN A 63 15.76 -6.22 6.54
CA GLN A 63 16.62 -5.44 7.43
C GLN A 63 16.33 -3.94 7.32
N ARG A 64 16.31 -3.39 6.09
CA ARG A 64 15.93 -2.00 5.85
C ARG A 64 14.51 -1.71 6.35
N MET A 65 13.57 -2.64 6.14
CA MET A 65 12.20 -2.50 6.63
C MET A 65 12.15 -2.39 8.17
N ARG A 66 12.96 -3.18 8.90
CA ARG A 66 13.07 -3.07 10.37
C ARG A 66 13.60 -1.72 10.80
N GLU A 67 14.65 -1.24 10.14
CA GLU A 67 15.30 0.04 10.46
C GLU A 67 14.37 1.23 10.21
N GLU A 68 13.67 1.26 9.06
CA GLU A 68 12.71 2.31 8.72
C GLU A 68 11.49 2.33 9.65
N PHE A 69 10.98 1.16 10.02
CA PHE A 69 9.83 1.00 10.91
C PHE A 69 10.05 1.71 12.26
N VAL A 70 11.29 1.64 12.78
CA VAL A 70 11.70 2.32 14.01
C VAL A 70 12.02 3.80 13.75
N LYS A 71 12.84 4.09 12.74
CA LYS A 71 13.42 5.42 12.50
C LYS A 71 12.38 6.46 12.08
N ILE A 72 11.50 6.12 11.14
CA ILE A 72 10.51 7.07 10.62
C ILE A 72 9.36 7.24 11.62
N GLY A 73 9.04 6.15 12.33
CA GLY A 73 8.09 6.18 13.43
C GLY A 73 8.49 7.17 14.52
N MET A 74 9.77 7.14 14.91
CA MET A 74 10.33 8.04 15.93
C MET A 74 10.56 9.49 15.46
N ARG A 75 10.61 9.76 14.15
CA ARG A 75 10.72 11.14 13.62
C ARG A 75 9.40 11.90 13.65
N ARG A 76 8.25 11.23 13.44
CA ARG A 76 6.93 11.87 13.45
C ARG A 76 6.51 12.38 14.84
N THR A 77 7.05 11.79 15.91
CA THR A 77 6.83 12.27 17.29
C THR A 77 7.41 13.66 17.57
N ILE A 78 8.40 14.13 16.79
CA ILE A 78 8.99 15.45 16.98
C ILE A 78 8.20 16.53 16.21
N GLY A 79 7.51 16.16 15.13
CA GLY A 79 6.75 17.09 14.28
C GLY A 79 5.26 17.24 14.60
N SER A 80 4.64 16.27 15.29
CA SER A 80 3.19 16.28 15.57
C SER A 80 2.82 16.63 17.01
N LEU A 81 3.80 16.98 17.86
CA LEU A 81 3.55 17.47 19.22
C LEU A 81 3.13 18.95 19.22
N LYS A 82 2.07 19.28 18.47
CA LYS A 82 1.32 20.53 18.64
C LYS A 82 -0.15 20.30 19.02
N MET A 83 -0.63 19.06 19.05
CA MET A 83 -2.04 18.77 19.35
C MET A 83 -2.15 17.65 20.37
N ILE A 84 -2.15 18.02 21.65
CA ILE A 84 -2.89 17.47 22.81
C ILE A 84 -2.34 18.26 24.00
N LYS A 85 -2.82 19.50 24.13
CA LYS A 85 -2.89 20.18 25.42
C LYS A 85 -4.24 19.74 25.97
N ASP A 86 -4.29 18.60 26.66
CA ASP A 86 -5.27 18.41 27.72
C ASP A 86 -4.84 17.29 28.66
N ARG A 87 -4.42 17.76 29.84
CA ARG A 87 -4.53 17.16 31.18
C ARG A 87 -4.31 15.65 31.25
N HIS A 88 -3.09 15.25 31.60
CA HIS A 88 -2.78 14.40 32.75
C HIS A 88 -1.25 14.31 32.84
N TRP A 89 -0.65 15.14 33.69
CA TRP A 89 0.74 14.94 34.10
C TRP A 89 0.76 13.80 35.13
N LEU A 90 1.76 12.93 35.08
CA LEU A 90 2.16 12.11 36.22
C LEU A 90 3.37 12.80 36.84
N THR A 91 3.25 13.35 38.05
CA THR A 91 4.41 13.91 38.78
C THR A 91 5.03 12.80 39.58
N THR A 92 6.32 12.61 39.41
CA THR A 92 7.15 11.90 40.38
C THR A 92 7.96 12.94 41.14
N THR A 93 7.61 13.14 42.41
CA THR A 93 8.37 14.00 43.32
C THR A 93 9.51 13.18 43.91
N THR A 94 10.76 13.44 43.50
CA THR A 94 11.92 12.84 44.16
C THR A 94 12.28 13.70 45.38
N LEU A 95 12.19 13.12 46.58
CA LEU A 95 12.49 13.80 47.84
C LEU A 95 13.98 13.62 48.18
N GLU A 96 14.79 14.66 48.00
CA GLU A 96 16.23 14.59 48.30
C GLU A 96 16.50 15.08 49.73
N ARG A 97 16.87 14.16 50.64
CA ARG A 97 17.24 14.47 52.03
C ARG A 97 18.72 14.86 52.10
N ARG A 98 19.02 16.12 52.43
CA ARG A 98 20.29 16.50 53.04
C ARG A 98 20.05 17.01 54.45
N ARG A 99 20.73 16.38 55.43
CA ARG A 99 20.81 16.84 56.81
C ARG A 99 21.80 18.00 56.88
N THR A 100 21.31 19.23 57.07
CA THR A 100 21.96 20.23 57.93
C THR A 100 20.94 21.30 58.33
N SER A 101 21.17 21.84 59.52
CA SER A 101 20.28 22.67 60.32
C SER A 101 19.99 24.04 59.70
N ALA A 102 18.78 24.54 60.00
CA ALA A 102 18.25 25.88 59.71
C ALA A 102 17.85 26.19 58.25
N SER A 103 16.55 26.43 58.08
CA SER A 103 15.83 26.88 56.87
C SER A 103 15.43 25.77 55.87
N TYR A 104 14.13 25.43 55.90
CA TYR A 104 13.47 24.62 54.88
C TYR A 104 13.31 25.44 53.61
N ARG A 105 14.16 25.21 52.62
CA ARG A 105 13.96 25.74 51.26
C ARG A 105 13.61 24.60 50.33
N VAL A 106 12.31 24.43 50.08
CA VAL A 106 11.82 23.51 49.06
C VAL A 106 12.24 24.07 47.69
N ARG A 107 13.16 23.38 47.00
CA ARG A 107 13.43 23.65 45.58
C ARG A 107 12.60 22.69 44.76
N HIS A 108 11.60 23.22 44.06
CA HIS A 108 10.88 22.49 43.03
C HIS A 108 11.73 22.49 41.75
N SER A 109 12.41 21.39 41.43
CA SER A 109 12.94 21.16 40.09
C SER A 109 11.96 20.28 39.31
N THR A 110 11.27 20.90 38.36
CA THR A 110 10.40 20.20 37.41
C THR A 110 11.24 19.77 36.23
N THR A 111 11.73 18.52 36.22
CA THR A 111 12.32 17.94 35.01
C THR A 111 11.20 17.36 34.14
N GLN A 112 10.78 18.10 33.12
CA GLN A 112 9.94 17.56 32.05
C GLN A 112 10.76 16.58 31.20
N ARG A 113 10.62 15.28 31.47
CA ARG A 113 11.01 14.26 30.48
C ARG A 113 9.83 14.02 29.56
N GLN A 114 9.95 14.50 28.33
CA GLN A 114 9.02 14.18 27.25
C GLN A 114 9.21 12.72 26.86
N LEU A 115 8.39 11.82 27.41
CA LEU A 115 8.27 10.46 26.91
C LEU A 115 7.50 10.52 25.59
N SER A 116 8.22 10.62 24.46
CA SER A 116 7.62 10.34 23.15
C SER A 116 7.32 8.85 23.07
N LEU A 117 6.04 8.46 23.16
CA LEU A 117 5.64 7.10 22.82
C LEU A 117 6.04 6.82 21.36
N PRO A 118 6.71 5.71 21.05
CA PRO A 118 7.10 5.42 19.68
C PRO A 118 5.84 5.28 18.82
N VAL A 119 5.64 6.25 17.92
CA VAL A 119 4.76 6.08 16.77
C VAL A 119 5.48 5.10 15.85
N TRP A 120 4.78 4.12 15.32
CA TRP A 120 5.37 3.10 14.45
C TRP A 120 5.14 3.49 13.00
N TYR A 121 6.15 3.38 12.13
CA TYR A 121 6.00 3.69 10.72
C TYR A 121 5.69 2.42 9.92
N MET A 122 4.45 2.29 9.46
CA MET A 122 4.08 1.26 8.49
C MET A 122 4.49 1.69 7.08
N ARG A 123 5.31 0.88 6.40
CA ARG A 123 5.68 1.10 4.99
C ARG A 123 4.43 1.14 4.12
N GLN A 124 4.33 2.14 3.24
CA GLN A 124 3.27 2.24 2.24
C GLN A 124 3.84 1.88 0.87
N SER A 125 3.14 1.02 0.15
CA SER A 125 3.49 0.63 -1.21
C SER A 125 2.27 0.70 -2.11
N VAL A 126 2.50 1.09 -3.36
CA VAL A 126 1.45 1.20 -4.38
C VAL A 126 1.87 0.45 -5.63
N GLU A 127 0.92 -0.26 -6.25
CA GLU A 127 1.12 -1.00 -7.49
C GLU A 127 0.02 -0.66 -8.50
N GLY A 128 0.41 -0.49 -9.76
CA GLY A 128 -0.49 -0.19 -10.86
C GLY A 128 -0.80 -1.46 -11.67
N VAL A 129 -2.09 -1.73 -11.88
CA VAL A 129 -2.57 -2.77 -12.78
C VAL A 129 -2.95 -2.11 -14.09
N LEU A 130 -2.16 -2.35 -15.13
CA LEU A 130 -2.42 -1.86 -16.48
C LEU A 130 -2.99 -2.99 -17.32
N LEU A 131 -4.08 -2.71 -18.03
CA LEU A 131 -4.81 -3.69 -18.83
C LEU A 131 -4.76 -3.33 -20.31
N VAL A 132 -4.63 -4.35 -21.13
CA VAL A 132 -4.77 -4.30 -22.58
C VAL A 132 -5.65 -5.48 -23.01
N HIS A 133 -6.00 -5.57 -24.30
CA HIS A 133 -6.60 -6.79 -24.81
C HIS A 133 -5.86 -7.33 -26.03
N GLU A 134 -5.98 -8.65 -26.20
CA GLU A 134 -5.57 -9.33 -27.42
C GLU A 134 -6.64 -10.38 -27.72
N HIS A 135 -7.15 -10.40 -28.95
CA HIS A 135 -8.24 -11.29 -29.36
C HIS A 135 -9.50 -11.22 -28.48
N GLY A 136 -9.82 -10.05 -27.91
CA GLY A 136 -10.98 -9.87 -27.03
C GLY A 136 -10.79 -10.46 -25.63
N LEU A 137 -9.55 -10.77 -25.23
CA LEU A 137 -9.20 -11.26 -23.90
C LEU A 137 -8.39 -10.21 -23.13
N PRO A 138 -8.75 -9.92 -21.87
CA PRO A 138 -8.02 -8.97 -21.04
C PRO A 138 -6.67 -9.56 -20.60
N HIS A 139 -5.62 -8.76 -20.75
CA HIS A 139 -4.25 -9.09 -20.35
C HIS A 139 -3.73 -8.04 -19.37
N VAL A 140 -3.05 -8.50 -18.32
CA VAL A 140 -2.35 -7.65 -17.35
C VAL A 140 -0.91 -7.46 -17.80
N LEU A 141 -0.44 -6.21 -17.84
CA LEU A 141 0.98 -5.93 -18.11
C LEU A 141 1.82 -6.19 -16.85
N LEU A 142 2.79 -7.09 -16.95
CA LEU A 142 3.68 -7.49 -15.86
C LEU A 142 5.16 -7.27 -16.24
N LEU A 143 5.95 -6.85 -15.26
CA LEU A 143 7.41 -6.82 -15.39
C LEU A 143 7.98 -8.18 -15.00
N GLN A 144 8.61 -8.86 -15.94
CA GLN A 144 9.31 -10.12 -15.74
C GLN A 144 10.80 -9.87 -15.50
N LEU A 145 11.34 -10.46 -14.43
CA LEU A 145 12.76 -10.46 -14.07
C LEU A 145 13.26 -11.92 -14.09
N GLY A 146 14.21 -12.22 -14.97
CA GLY A 146 14.62 -13.61 -15.19
C GLY A 146 13.48 -14.46 -15.76
N THR A 147 13.36 -15.72 -15.34
CA THR A 147 12.40 -16.67 -15.92
C THR A 147 11.06 -16.73 -15.17
N ALA A 148 11.08 -16.68 -13.84
CA ALA A 148 9.93 -17.00 -13.00
C ALA A 148 9.49 -15.88 -12.04
N PHE A 149 10.08 -14.68 -12.12
CA PHE A 149 9.74 -13.59 -11.22
C PHE A 149 8.94 -12.51 -11.96
N PHE A 150 7.70 -12.29 -11.51
CA PHE A 150 6.79 -11.31 -12.08
C PHE A 150 6.42 -10.26 -11.02
N LYS A 151 6.35 -9.00 -11.43
CA LYS A 151 5.90 -7.90 -10.58
C LYS A 151 4.97 -6.94 -11.33
N LEU A 152 4.09 -6.31 -10.58
CA LEU A 152 3.37 -5.14 -11.06
C LEU A 152 4.31 -3.92 -11.02
N PRO A 153 4.19 -2.97 -11.96
CA PRO A 153 4.89 -1.70 -11.87
C PRO A 153 4.35 -0.89 -10.68
N GLY A 154 5.26 -0.34 -9.89
CA GLY A 154 4.93 0.27 -8.60
C GLY A 154 6.14 0.29 -7.68
N GLY A 155 5.90 0.52 -6.39
CA GLY A 155 6.98 0.62 -5.42
C GLY A 155 6.57 1.25 -4.10
N GLU A 156 7.59 1.70 -3.38
CA GLU A 156 7.47 2.31 -2.06
C GLU A 156 7.21 3.82 -2.17
N LEU A 157 6.26 4.31 -1.39
CA LEU A 157 5.96 5.73 -1.25
C LEU A 157 6.95 6.42 -0.31
N ASN A 158 7.23 7.68 -0.59
CA ASN A 158 7.95 8.54 0.33
C ASN A 158 7.07 8.88 1.55
N PRO A 159 7.66 9.17 2.72
CA PRO A 159 6.88 9.50 3.91
C PRO A 159 5.99 10.75 3.69
N GLY A 160 4.67 10.55 3.74
CA GLY A 160 3.69 11.64 3.55
C GLY A 160 3.39 11.97 2.09
N GLU A 161 3.93 11.20 1.15
CA GLU A 161 3.55 11.27 -0.27
C GLU A 161 2.12 10.76 -0.47
N ASP A 162 1.37 11.44 -1.33
CA ASP A 162 0.06 10.98 -1.76
C ASP A 162 0.18 9.69 -2.59
N GLU A 163 -0.76 8.77 -2.43
CA GLU A 163 -0.68 7.45 -3.04
C GLU A 163 -0.84 7.51 -4.57
N ILE A 164 -1.71 8.38 -5.07
CA ILE A 164 -1.99 8.53 -6.50
C ILE A 164 -0.79 9.20 -7.16
N GLU A 165 -0.33 10.32 -6.61
CA GLU A 165 0.84 11.03 -7.15
C GLU A 165 2.13 10.20 -7.04
N GLY A 166 2.29 9.46 -5.95
CA GLY A 166 3.39 8.52 -5.78
C GLY A 166 3.35 7.38 -6.80
N LEU A 167 2.17 6.82 -7.10
CA LEU A 167 2.03 5.81 -8.15
C LEU A 167 2.37 6.39 -9.53
N LYS A 168 1.88 7.59 -9.87
CA LYS A 168 2.24 8.27 -11.14
C LYS A 168 3.76 8.47 -11.26
N ARG A 169 4.42 8.89 -10.19
CA ARG A 169 5.89 9.02 -10.13
C ARG A 169 6.56 7.67 -10.40
N LEU A 170 6.14 6.61 -9.71
CA LEU A 170 6.71 5.26 -9.83
C LEU A 170 6.49 4.64 -11.22
N LEU A 171 5.31 4.84 -11.82
CA LEU A 171 5.01 4.42 -13.19
C LEU A 171 5.87 5.17 -14.21
N THR A 172 6.05 6.48 -14.03
CA THR A 172 6.92 7.29 -14.89
C THR A 172 8.38 6.86 -14.75
N GLU A 173 8.86 6.63 -13.53
CA GLU A 173 10.20 6.12 -13.26
C GLU A 173 10.43 4.76 -13.94
N THR A 174 9.44 3.87 -13.85
CA THR A 174 9.56 2.48 -14.35
C THR A 174 9.34 2.37 -15.85
N LEU A 175 8.27 2.97 -16.40
CA LEU A 175 7.82 2.79 -17.79
C LEU A 175 7.81 4.09 -18.62
N GLY A 176 8.04 5.25 -18.00
CA GLY A 176 8.03 6.54 -18.68
C GLY A 176 9.22 6.73 -19.62
N ARG A 177 8.98 7.53 -20.67
CA ARG A 177 9.92 7.89 -21.74
C ARG A 177 11.04 8.81 -21.23
N GLN A 178 12.21 8.74 -21.86
CA GLN A 178 13.37 9.59 -21.54
C GLN A 178 13.55 10.79 -22.48
N ASP A 179 12.70 10.91 -23.51
CA ASP A 179 12.74 11.98 -24.51
C ASP A 179 12.06 13.28 -24.07
N GLY A 180 11.70 13.40 -22.79
CA GLY A 180 11.04 14.56 -22.22
C GLY A 180 9.52 14.62 -22.44
N VAL A 181 8.94 13.69 -23.22
CA VAL A 181 7.48 13.60 -23.36
C VAL A 181 6.91 12.96 -22.10
N LYS A 182 6.20 13.77 -21.30
CA LYS A 182 5.53 13.28 -20.10
C LYS A 182 4.33 12.43 -20.50
N GLN A 183 4.31 11.19 -20.05
CA GLN A 183 3.14 10.32 -20.13
C GLN A 183 2.17 10.71 -19.01
N GLU A 184 0.93 11.01 -19.38
CA GLU A 184 -0.15 11.18 -18.41
C GLU A 184 -0.70 9.81 -17.99
N TRP A 185 -0.81 9.61 -16.68
CA TRP A 185 -1.33 8.38 -16.08
C TRP A 185 -2.67 8.67 -15.42
N VAL A 186 -3.72 8.00 -15.89
CA VAL A 186 -5.05 8.07 -15.30
C VAL A 186 -5.19 6.94 -14.30
N ILE A 187 -5.14 7.28 -13.01
CA ILE A 187 -5.31 6.31 -11.93
C ILE A 187 -6.80 6.28 -11.56
N GLU A 188 -7.41 5.11 -11.73
CA GLU A 188 -8.82 4.85 -11.49
C GLU A 188 -9.02 4.23 -10.09
N ASP A 189 -9.85 3.20 -9.97
CA ASP A 189 -10.23 2.63 -8.69
C ASP A 189 -9.11 1.82 -8.01
N THR A 190 -9.19 1.79 -6.68
CA THR A 190 -8.48 0.79 -5.88
C THR A 190 -9.05 -0.60 -6.18
N ILE A 191 -8.16 -1.52 -6.57
CA ILE A 191 -8.48 -2.92 -6.86
C ILE A 191 -8.45 -3.75 -5.58
N GLY A 192 -7.49 -3.49 -4.70
CA GLY A 192 -7.32 -4.28 -3.47
C GLY A 192 -6.28 -3.69 -2.52
N ASN A 193 -6.31 -4.20 -1.29
CA ASN A 193 -5.38 -3.82 -0.23
C ASN A 193 -4.79 -5.09 0.39
N TRP A 194 -3.49 -5.06 0.64
CA TRP A 194 -2.74 -6.18 1.20
C TRP A 194 -1.88 -5.71 2.37
N TRP A 195 -1.84 -6.51 3.42
CA TRP A 195 -1.11 -6.21 4.64
C TRP A 195 -0.06 -7.27 4.94
N ARG A 196 1.12 -6.80 5.32
CA ARG A 196 2.20 -7.62 5.86
C ARG A 196 2.24 -7.46 7.39
N PRO A 197 1.95 -8.49 8.19
CA PRO A 197 1.93 -8.37 9.65
C PRO A 197 3.34 -8.31 10.27
N ASN A 198 4.30 -9.03 9.69
CA ASN A 198 5.65 -9.26 10.23
C ASN A 198 6.75 -8.90 9.22
N PHE A 199 8.01 -8.95 9.63
CA PHE A 199 9.16 -8.74 8.72
C PHE A 199 9.50 -10.03 7.95
N GLU A 200 8.49 -10.63 7.34
CA GLU A 200 8.52 -11.94 6.68
C GLU A 200 7.71 -11.91 5.38
N PRO A 201 7.90 -12.86 4.44
CA PRO A 201 7.23 -12.87 3.13
C PRO A 201 5.69 -12.87 3.08
N PRO A 202 4.94 -13.50 4.02
CA PRO A 202 3.48 -13.59 3.92
C PRO A 202 2.76 -12.23 3.90
N GLN A 203 1.75 -12.11 3.03
CA GLN A 203 0.87 -10.95 2.91
C GLN A 203 -0.58 -11.43 2.83
N TYR A 204 -1.51 -10.65 3.37
CA TYR A 204 -2.92 -11.02 3.48
C TYR A 204 -3.82 -9.91 2.94
N PRO A 205 -4.95 -10.23 2.29
CA PRO A 205 -5.91 -9.23 1.80
C PRO A 205 -6.81 -8.64 2.92
N TYR A 206 -6.38 -8.79 4.18
CA TYR A 206 -7.02 -8.27 5.39
C TYR A 206 -5.95 -8.09 6.47
N ILE A 207 -6.26 -7.34 7.52
CA ILE A 207 -5.40 -7.26 8.71
C ILE A 207 -5.68 -8.49 9.58
N PRO A 208 -4.71 -9.40 9.82
CA PRO A 208 -4.95 -10.60 10.61
C PRO A 208 -5.37 -10.29 12.06
N PRO A 209 -6.10 -11.20 12.73
CA PRO A 209 -6.49 -11.02 14.13
C PRO A 209 -5.30 -10.70 15.04
N HIS A 210 -5.52 -9.84 16.03
CA HIS A 210 -4.52 -9.38 17.01
C HIS A 210 -3.34 -8.57 16.44
N ILE A 211 -3.28 -8.33 15.12
CA ILE A 211 -2.27 -7.46 14.50
C ILE A 211 -2.74 -6.00 14.58
N THR A 212 -2.11 -5.23 15.47
CA THR A 212 -2.36 -3.78 15.62
C THR A 212 -1.35 -2.92 14.86
N LYS A 213 -0.21 -3.50 14.47
CA LYS A 213 0.93 -2.78 13.87
C LYS A 213 1.52 -3.55 12.68
N PRO A 214 0.80 -3.60 11.54
CA PRO A 214 1.34 -4.16 10.31
C PRO A 214 2.61 -3.40 9.87
N LYS A 215 3.52 -4.11 9.18
CA LYS A 215 4.82 -3.58 8.72
C LYS A 215 4.75 -2.94 7.35
N GLU A 216 3.86 -3.44 6.50
CA GLU A 216 3.65 -2.93 5.15
C GLU A 216 2.15 -2.97 4.83
N HIS A 217 1.66 -1.90 4.22
CA HIS A 217 0.35 -1.85 3.58
C HIS A 217 0.59 -1.54 2.10
N LYS A 218 0.11 -2.44 1.25
CA LYS A 218 0.24 -2.39 -0.19
C LYS A 218 -1.14 -2.19 -0.82
N ARG A 219 -1.28 -1.15 -1.62
CA ARG A 219 -2.53 -0.81 -2.32
C ARG A 219 -2.36 -0.99 -3.82
N LEU A 220 -3.35 -1.62 -4.46
CA LEU A 220 -3.37 -1.83 -5.90
C LEU A 220 -4.38 -0.88 -6.54
N PHE A 221 -3.99 -0.22 -7.62
CA PHE A 221 -4.84 0.68 -8.38
C PHE A 221 -4.96 0.22 -9.84
N LEU A 222 -6.14 0.37 -10.40
CA LEU A 222 -6.35 0.24 -11.83
C LEU A 222 -5.81 1.50 -12.53
N VAL A 223 -5.05 1.31 -13.60
CA VAL A 223 -4.50 2.42 -14.39
C VAL A 223 -5.10 2.35 -15.78
N GLN A 224 -5.92 3.33 -16.12
CA GLN A 224 -6.54 3.44 -17.44
C GLN A 224 -5.49 3.91 -18.44
N LEU A 225 -5.20 3.07 -19.43
CA LEU A 225 -4.32 3.40 -20.54
C LEU A 225 -5.07 4.24 -21.58
N GLN A 226 -4.31 5.12 -22.24
CA GLN A 226 -4.76 5.81 -23.45
C GLN A 226 -4.84 4.83 -24.62
N ASP A 227 -5.46 5.26 -25.72
CA ASP A 227 -5.65 4.46 -26.93
C ASP A 227 -4.32 3.95 -27.51
N ARG A 228 -3.24 4.75 -27.39
CA ARG A 228 -1.87 4.42 -27.77
C ARG A 228 -0.89 4.97 -26.75
N ALA A 229 0.17 4.24 -26.47
CA ALA A 229 1.29 4.73 -25.67
C ALA A 229 2.61 4.06 -26.07
N LEU A 230 3.71 4.73 -25.72
CA LEU A 230 5.06 4.18 -25.83
C LEU A 230 5.64 4.01 -24.44
N PHE A 231 5.94 2.77 -24.06
CA PHE A 231 6.59 2.44 -22.80
C PHE A 231 8.09 2.28 -23.00
N ALA A 232 8.89 2.95 -22.17
CA ALA A 232 10.33 2.73 -22.13
C ALA A 232 10.66 1.77 -20.98
N VAL A 233 10.87 0.50 -21.30
CA VAL A 233 11.09 -0.59 -20.36
C VAL A 233 12.58 -0.69 -20.01
N PRO A 234 12.96 -0.78 -18.72
CA PRO A 234 14.37 -0.95 -18.35
C PRO A 234 14.93 -2.26 -18.89
N LYS A 235 16.14 -2.25 -19.47
CA LYS A 235 16.76 -3.41 -20.15
C LYS A 235 16.84 -4.71 -19.32
N ASN A 236 16.83 -4.61 -17.99
CA ASN A 236 16.86 -5.76 -17.09
C ASN A 236 15.46 -6.37 -16.80
N TYR A 237 14.39 -5.76 -17.33
CA TYR A 237 13.04 -6.28 -17.28
C TYR A 237 12.52 -6.57 -18.68
N LYS A 238 11.63 -7.56 -18.77
CA LYS A 238 10.77 -7.75 -19.93
C LYS A 238 9.35 -7.37 -19.54
N LEU A 239 8.68 -6.53 -20.33
CA LEU A 239 7.25 -6.26 -20.15
C LEU A 239 6.47 -7.33 -20.92
N VAL A 240 5.62 -8.07 -20.21
CA VAL A 240 4.80 -9.15 -20.78
C VAL A 240 3.32 -8.86 -20.54
N ALA A 241 2.46 -9.30 -21.47
CA ALA A 241 1.02 -9.25 -21.32
C ALA A 241 0.53 -10.64 -20.93
N ALA A 242 0.07 -10.81 -19.70
CA ALA A 242 -0.41 -12.10 -19.18
C ALA A 242 -1.94 -12.13 -19.18
N PRO A 243 -2.59 -13.06 -19.91
CA PRO A 243 -4.05 -13.18 -19.91
C PRO A 243 -4.58 -13.60 -18.54
N LEU A 244 -5.79 -13.15 -18.20
CA LEU A 244 -6.39 -13.46 -16.88
C LEU A 244 -6.53 -14.96 -16.57
N PHE A 245 -6.67 -15.82 -17.58
CA PHE A 245 -6.77 -17.26 -17.38
C PHE A 245 -5.42 -17.90 -16.97
N GLU A 246 -4.29 -17.30 -17.33
CA GLU A 246 -2.95 -17.77 -16.93
C GLU A 246 -2.66 -17.38 -15.47
N LEU A 247 -3.21 -16.25 -15.02
CA LEU A 247 -3.07 -15.74 -13.66
C LEU A 247 -3.98 -16.46 -12.67
N TYR A 248 -5.20 -16.81 -13.10
CA TYR A 248 -6.24 -17.37 -12.23
C TYR A 248 -5.76 -18.66 -11.57
N ASP A 249 -5.85 -18.70 -10.24
CA ASP A 249 -5.46 -19.85 -9.40
C ASP A 249 -4.00 -20.31 -9.56
N ASN A 250 -3.12 -19.44 -10.07
CA ASN A 250 -1.71 -19.74 -10.31
C ASN A 250 -0.79 -18.98 -9.35
N ALA A 251 -1.04 -19.12 -8.05
CA ALA A 251 -0.23 -18.46 -7.01
C ALA A 251 1.21 -19.00 -6.95
N GLN A 252 1.46 -20.21 -7.45
CA GLN A 252 2.81 -20.79 -7.52
C GLN A 252 3.69 -20.05 -8.54
N GLY A 253 3.14 -19.66 -9.70
CA GLY A 253 3.87 -18.92 -10.73
C GLY A 253 3.91 -17.42 -10.49
N TYR A 254 2.77 -16.82 -10.07
CA TYR A 254 2.61 -15.36 -10.02
C TYR A 254 2.55 -14.78 -8.61
N GLY A 255 2.56 -15.63 -7.57
CA GLY A 255 2.32 -15.20 -6.20
C GLY A 255 0.84 -14.89 -5.91
N PRO A 256 0.48 -14.72 -4.64
CA PRO A 256 -0.93 -14.62 -4.22
C PRO A 256 -1.61 -13.32 -4.68
N ILE A 257 -0.85 -12.24 -4.91
CA ILE A 257 -1.41 -10.94 -5.29
C ILE A 257 -1.83 -10.95 -6.77
N ILE A 258 -0.89 -11.27 -7.67
CA ILE A 258 -1.13 -11.23 -9.11
C ILE A 258 -2.14 -12.30 -9.52
N SER A 259 -2.06 -13.51 -8.95
CA SER A 259 -3.02 -14.58 -9.25
C SER A 259 -4.47 -14.26 -8.82
N SER A 260 -4.64 -13.37 -7.84
CA SER A 260 -5.96 -12.92 -7.37
C SER A 260 -6.57 -11.77 -8.19
N LEU A 261 -5.84 -11.24 -9.19
CA LEU A 261 -6.31 -10.13 -10.01
C LEU A 261 -7.53 -10.54 -10.84
N SER A 262 -7.59 -11.79 -11.30
CA SER A 262 -8.73 -12.30 -12.07
C SER A 262 -10.05 -12.16 -11.29
N GLN A 263 -10.04 -12.46 -9.97
CA GLN A 263 -11.21 -12.25 -9.10
C GLN A 263 -11.44 -10.77 -8.79
N SER A 264 -10.38 -9.98 -8.61
CA SER A 264 -10.52 -8.56 -8.25
C SER A 264 -11.02 -7.70 -9.43
N LEU A 265 -10.74 -8.13 -10.65
CA LEU A 265 -11.10 -7.44 -11.89
C LEU A 265 -12.48 -7.83 -12.44
N CYS A 266 -13.10 -8.91 -11.93
CA CYS A 266 -14.38 -9.41 -12.48
C CYS A 266 -15.58 -8.46 -12.31
N ARG A 267 -15.45 -7.43 -11.46
CA ARG A 267 -16.48 -6.41 -11.24
C ARG A 267 -16.50 -5.29 -12.29
N PHE A 268 -15.48 -5.20 -13.14
CA PHE A 268 -15.39 -4.18 -14.17
C PHE A 268 -16.05 -4.65 -15.46
N ASN A 269 -16.70 -3.72 -16.15
CA ASN A 269 -17.25 -3.96 -17.48
C ASN A 269 -16.21 -3.55 -18.53
N PHE A 270 -15.47 -4.50 -19.09
CA PHE A 270 -14.46 -4.21 -20.11
C PHE A 270 -15.08 -3.95 -21.47
N VAL A 271 -14.72 -2.82 -22.08
CA VAL A 271 -15.04 -2.50 -23.48
C VAL A 271 -13.78 -2.70 -24.31
N TYR A 272 -13.84 -3.67 -25.22
CA TYR A 272 -12.75 -3.99 -26.13
C TYR A 272 -12.83 -3.10 -27.36
N MET A 273 -12.00 -2.06 -27.40
CA MET A 273 -11.93 -1.07 -28.47
C MET A 273 -11.17 -1.57 -29.69
#